data_AF-A0A0F8YFW6-F1
#
_entry.id   AF-A0A0F8YFW6-F1
#
_cell.length_a   1.000
_cell.length_b   1.000
_cell.length_c   1.000
_cell.angle_alpha   90.00
_cell.angle_beta   90.00
_cell.angle_gamma   90.00
#
_symmetry.space_group_name_H-M   'P 1'
#
loop_
_entity.id
_entity.type
_entity.pdbx_description
1 polymer ?
#
loop_
_entity_poly.entity_id
_entity_poly.type
_entity_poly.pdbx_seq_one_letter_code
_entity_poly.pdbx_strand_id
1 'polypeptide(L)'
;MAERNIHELITTTETEFAQLHKRMDVDRDLLVMKPFTLEDEDKRDKPEVDNITLNDAKVFATRVQSNLIRSNMQPEVDGKGLDDKYTTNVEQFFRDISLAFDDMIYARDMASLISYNIQQICQRGRLASRITLREDNGKLAPDSFLPMDTRYLVYKFDVLKNKPKWFS
;
A
#
# COMPACT_ATOMS: atom_id res chain seq x y z
N MET A 1 27.53 -15.48 12.63
CA MET A 1 26.34 -15.02 11.87
C MET A 1 26.43 -15.68 10.51
N ALA A 2 25.60 -16.68 10.22
CA ALA A 2 25.58 -17.27 8.88
C ALA A 2 25.08 -16.19 7.90
N GLU A 3 25.83 -15.93 6.84
CA GLU A 3 25.35 -15.17 5.68
C GLU A 3 24.03 -15.81 5.23
N ARG A 4 22.90 -15.16 5.53
CA ARG A 4 21.64 -15.58 4.95
C ARG A 4 21.69 -15.17 3.48
N ASN A 5 21.62 -16.15 2.60
CA ASN A 5 21.52 -15.91 1.17
C ASN A 5 20.24 -15.10 0.90
N ILE A 6 20.39 -13.81 0.59
CA ILE A 6 19.28 -12.88 0.37
C ILE A 6 18.37 -13.40 -0.75
N HIS A 7 18.94 -14.05 -1.76
CA HIS A 7 18.20 -14.64 -2.86
C HIS A 7 17.23 -15.73 -2.37
N GLU A 8 17.67 -16.65 -1.52
CA GLU A 8 16.82 -17.70 -0.95
C GLU A 8 15.68 -17.13 -0.10
N LEU A 9 15.95 -16.04 0.64
CA LEU A 9 14.94 -15.35 1.43
C LEU A 9 13.85 -14.73 0.55
N ILE A 10 14.23 -14.12 -0.57
CA ILE A 10 13.31 -13.53 -1.54
C ILE A 10 12.44 -14.64 -2.15
N THR A 11 13.04 -15.69 -2.70
CA THR A 11 12.29 -16.76 -3.37
C THR A 11 11.35 -17.52 -2.44
N THR A 12 11.77 -17.73 -1.18
CA THR A 12 10.92 -18.36 -0.17
C THR A 12 9.72 -17.49 0.14
N THR A 13 9.95 -16.18 0.31
CA THR A 13 8.88 -15.23 0.65
C THR A 13 7.92 -15.00 -0.51
N GLU A 14 8.39 -14.97 -1.75
CA GLU A 14 7.54 -14.93 -2.94
C GLU A 14 6.64 -16.16 -3.03
N THR A 15 7.17 -17.33 -2.66
CA THR A 15 6.38 -18.57 -2.59
C THR A 15 5.34 -18.50 -1.47
N GLU A 16 5.71 -18.01 -0.28
CA GLU A 16 4.78 -17.82 0.84
C GLU A 16 3.63 -16.87 0.47
N PHE A 17 3.92 -15.78 -0.27
CA PHE A 17 2.92 -14.79 -0.67
C PHE A 17 2.23 -15.08 -2.00
N ALA A 18 2.54 -16.18 -2.69
CA ALA A 18 1.97 -16.50 -4.00
C ALA A 18 0.42 -16.48 -4.02
N GLN A 19 -0.22 -17.04 -2.99
CA GLN A 19 -1.69 -17.03 -2.86
C GLN A 19 -2.24 -15.61 -2.64
N LEU A 20 -1.54 -14.79 -1.86
CA LEU A 20 -1.90 -13.40 -1.64
C LEU A 20 -1.77 -12.59 -2.95
N HIS A 21 -0.68 -12.77 -3.68
CA HIS A 21 -0.46 -12.11 -4.97
C HIS A 21 -1.52 -12.51 -6.00
N LYS A 22 -1.90 -13.80 -6.04
CA LYS A 22 -2.99 -14.28 -6.89
C LYS A 22 -4.31 -13.60 -6.56
N ARG A 23 -4.66 -13.45 -5.28
CA ARG A 23 -5.86 -12.70 -4.87
C ARG A 23 -5.81 -11.25 -5.36
N MET A 24 -4.67 -10.57 -5.16
CA MET A 24 -4.48 -9.19 -5.63
C MET A 24 -4.61 -9.05 -7.15
N ASP A 25 -4.24 -10.07 -7.94
CA ASP A 25 -4.41 -10.05 -9.39
C ASP A 25 -5.88 -10.26 -9.79
N VAL A 26 -6.60 -11.15 -9.11
CA VAL A 26 -8.05 -11.34 -9.32
C VAL A 26 -8.81 -10.06 -8.98
N ASP A 27 -8.52 -9.42 -7.85
CA ASP A 27 -9.15 -8.16 -7.43
C ASP A 27 -8.87 -7.03 -8.45
N ARG A 28 -7.63 -6.94 -8.96
CA ARG A 28 -7.29 -6.00 -10.03
C ARG A 28 -8.07 -6.28 -11.30
N ASP A 29 -8.16 -7.55 -11.72
CA ASP A 29 -8.81 -7.96 -12.96
C ASP A 29 -10.30 -7.56 -12.98
N LEU A 30 -10.99 -7.62 -11.83
CA LEU A 30 -12.35 -7.11 -11.66
C LEU A 30 -12.45 -5.59 -11.88
N LEU A 31 -11.45 -4.83 -11.45
CA LEU A 31 -11.45 -3.36 -11.53
C LEU A 31 -11.12 -2.84 -12.93
N VAL A 32 -10.21 -3.53 -13.63
CA VAL A 32 -9.88 -3.19 -15.03
C VAL A 32 -10.92 -3.75 -16.00
N MET A 33 -11.98 -4.40 -15.51
CA MET A 33 -13.04 -5.03 -16.29
C MET A 33 -12.47 -6.00 -17.32
N LYS A 34 -11.53 -6.84 -16.88
CA LYS A 34 -11.01 -7.91 -17.72
C LYS A 34 -12.18 -8.80 -18.14
N PRO A 35 -12.37 -9.07 -19.45
CA PRO A 35 -13.45 -9.91 -19.91
C PRO A 35 -13.45 -11.26 -19.20
N PHE A 36 -14.56 -11.59 -18.55
CA PHE A 36 -14.76 -12.91 -17.97
C PHE A 36 -15.11 -13.90 -19.09
N THR A 37 -14.48 -15.07 -19.10
CA THR A 37 -14.87 -16.19 -19.95
C THR A 37 -15.29 -17.36 -19.06
N LEU A 38 -16.43 -17.97 -19.37
CA LEU A 38 -16.85 -19.19 -18.70
C LEU A 38 -15.98 -20.36 -19.18
N GLU A 39 -15.21 -20.91 -18.25
CA GLU A 39 -14.37 -22.10 -18.46
C GLU A 39 -15.14 -23.39 -18.14
N ASP A 40 -14.82 -24.49 -18.84
CA ASP A 40 -15.28 -25.85 -18.50
C ASP A 40 -14.43 -26.50 -17.40
N GLU A 41 -14.72 -27.77 -17.06
CA GLU A 41 -13.96 -28.53 -16.06
C GLU A 41 -12.48 -28.72 -16.45
N ASP A 42 -12.17 -28.64 -17.75
CA ASP A 42 -10.82 -28.74 -18.32
C ASP A 42 -10.13 -27.37 -18.51
N LYS A 43 -10.72 -26.28 -18.00
CA LYS A 43 -10.27 -24.89 -18.16
C LYS A 43 -10.20 -24.40 -19.61
N ARG A 44 -11.09 -24.90 -20.46
CA ARG A 44 -11.25 -24.41 -21.84
C ARG A 44 -12.41 -23.43 -21.88
N ASP A 45 -12.23 -22.36 -22.65
CA ASP A 45 -13.29 -21.40 -22.91
C ASP A 45 -14.48 -22.12 -23.57
N LYS A 46 -15.70 -21.83 -23.12
CA LYS A 46 -16.93 -22.27 -23.79
C LYS A 46 -17.39 -21.20 -24.80
N PRO A 47 -17.09 -21.38 -26.10
CA PRO A 47 -17.44 -20.38 -27.12
C PRO A 47 -18.94 -20.25 -27.36
N GLU A 48 -19.73 -21.24 -26.92
CA GLU A 48 -21.19 -21.27 -27.08
C GLU A 48 -21.94 -20.43 -26.03
N VAL A 49 -21.22 -19.80 -25.09
CA VAL A 49 -21.80 -18.98 -24.03
C VAL A 49 -21.43 -17.52 -24.24
N ASP A 50 -22.45 -16.67 -24.36
CA ASP A 50 -22.26 -15.22 -24.35
C ASP A 50 -21.84 -14.75 -22.96
N ASN A 51 -20.63 -14.19 -22.86
CA ASN A 51 -20.11 -13.64 -21.62
C ASN A 51 -20.23 -12.12 -21.62
N ILE A 52 -20.94 -11.57 -20.64
CA ILE A 52 -21.06 -10.11 -20.44
C ILE A 52 -20.35 -9.76 -19.14
N THR A 53 -19.33 -8.91 -19.22
CA THR A 53 -18.63 -8.40 -18.03
C THR A 53 -19.33 -7.12 -17.56
N LEU A 54 -20.00 -7.20 -16.40
CA LEU A 54 -20.66 -6.05 -15.78
C LEU A 54 -19.62 -5.12 -15.13
N ASN A 55 -19.91 -3.82 -15.11
CA ASN A 55 -19.04 -2.81 -14.51
C ASN A 55 -19.26 -2.61 -13.00
N ASP A 56 -20.11 -3.42 -12.37
CA ASP A 56 -20.53 -3.26 -10.97
C ASP A 56 -19.35 -3.18 -9.99
N ALA A 57 -18.36 -4.07 -10.14
CA ALA A 57 -17.17 -4.07 -9.29
C ALA A 57 -16.37 -2.75 -9.41
N LYS A 58 -16.24 -2.24 -10.63
CA LYS A 58 -15.57 -0.96 -10.89
C LYS A 58 -16.35 0.22 -10.30
N VAL A 59 -17.67 0.24 -10.47
CA VAL A 59 -18.54 1.30 -9.91
C VAL A 59 -18.48 1.28 -8.39
N PHE A 60 -18.57 0.09 -7.78
CA PHE A 60 -18.47 -0.07 -6.33
C PHE A 60 -17.11 0.43 -5.80
N ALA A 61 -16.01 -0.03 -6.37
CA ALA A 61 -14.68 0.37 -5.93
C ALA A 61 -14.43 1.87 -6.12
N THR A 62 -14.89 2.45 -7.23
CA THR A 62 -14.78 3.90 -7.46
C THR A 62 -15.53 4.69 -6.37
N ARG A 63 -16.75 4.26 -6.00
CA ARG A 63 -17.51 4.90 -4.91
C ARG A 63 -16.80 4.79 -3.57
N VAL A 64 -16.27 3.62 -3.23
CA VAL A 64 -15.51 3.41 -1.98
C VAL A 64 -14.27 4.30 -1.95
N GLN A 65 -13.50 4.34 -3.03
CA GLN A 65 -12.30 5.19 -3.13
C GLN A 65 -12.66 6.68 -3.01
N SER A 66 -13.68 7.16 -3.72
CA SER A 66 -14.12 8.56 -3.62
C SER A 66 -14.57 8.94 -2.21
N ASN A 67 -15.28 8.04 -1.52
CA ASN A 67 -15.70 8.27 -0.13
C ASN A 67 -14.49 8.35 0.81
N LEU A 68 -13.51 7.46 0.67
CA LEU A 68 -12.29 7.47 1.48
C LEU A 68 -11.42 8.70 1.18
N ILE A 69 -11.30 9.11 -0.08
CA ILE A 69 -10.50 10.29 -0.48
C ILE A 69 -11.09 11.56 0.14
N ARG A 70 -12.42 11.62 0.25
CA ARG A 70 -13.12 12.75 0.89
C ARG A 70 -12.96 12.76 2.42
N SER A 71 -12.66 11.62 3.03
CA SER A 71 -12.45 11.54 4.48
C SER A 71 -11.10 12.15 4.86
N ASN A 72 -11.09 12.93 5.95
CA ASN A 72 -9.86 13.47 6.51
C ASN A 72 -9.16 12.40 7.34
N MET A 73 -7.88 12.15 7.05
CA MET A 73 -7.04 11.27 7.87
C MET A 73 -6.84 11.87 9.25
N GLN A 74 -7.08 11.07 10.29
CA GLN A 74 -6.85 11.43 11.69
C GLN A 74 -5.76 10.51 12.23
N PRO A 75 -4.48 10.96 12.29
CA PRO A 75 -3.44 10.17 12.92
C PRO A 75 -3.70 10.11 14.43
N GLU A 76 -3.58 8.91 15.01
CA GLU A 76 -3.68 8.66 16.44
C GLU A 76 -2.44 7.86 16.86
N VAL A 77 -1.74 8.34 17.89
CA VAL A 77 -0.54 7.69 18.43
C VAL A 77 -0.83 7.18 19.83
N ASP A 78 -0.89 5.85 19.95
CA ASP A 78 -1.07 5.16 21.24
C ASP A 78 0.21 4.42 21.66
N GLY A 79 0.50 4.42 22.96
CA GLY A 79 1.64 3.75 23.55
C GLY A 79 1.67 3.82 25.08
N LYS A 80 2.22 2.78 25.71
CA LYS A 80 2.35 2.73 27.18
C LYS A 80 3.30 3.81 27.69
N GLY A 81 2.81 4.69 28.57
CA GLY A 81 3.61 5.71 29.25
C GLY A 81 3.96 6.92 28.38
N LEU A 82 3.24 7.11 27.26
CA LEU A 82 3.35 8.34 26.48
C LEU A 82 2.45 9.41 27.09
N ASP A 83 2.98 10.63 27.17
CA ASP A 83 2.23 11.82 27.57
C ASP A 83 1.43 12.38 26.39
N ASP A 84 0.23 12.91 26.65
CA ASP A 84 -0.69 13.41 25.62
C ASP A 84 -0.06 14.53 24.77
N LYS A 85 0.81 15.35 25.39
CA LYS A 85 1.54 16.39 24.67
C LYS A 85 2.54 15.80 23.69
N TYR A 86 3.17 14.68 24.05
CA TYR A 86 4.13 14.01 23.19
C TYR A 86 3.42 13.34 22.01
N THR A 87 2.30 12.62 22.25
CA THR A 87 1.51 12.00 21.19
C THR A 87 1.00 13.06 20.20
N THR A 88 0.46 14.17 20.70
CA THR A 88 0.00 15.31 19.87
C THR A 88 1.11 15.85 18.96
N ASN A 89 2.33 16.02 19.47
CA ASN A 89 3.46 16.49 18.65
C ASN A 89 3.81 15.51 17.52
N VAL A 90 3.76 14.20 17.81
CA VAL A 90 4.04 13.16 16.81
C VAL A 90 2.94 13.12 15.75
N GLU A 91 1.67 13.23 16.15
CA GLU A 91 0.52 13.29 15.24
C GLU A 91 0.59 14.51 14.31
N GLN A 92 0.91 15.68 14.87
CA GLN A 92 1.12 16.91 14.09
C GLN A 92 2.27 16.76 13.11
N PHE A 93 3.40 16.19 13.55
CA PHE A 93 4.54 15.91 12.68
C PHE A 93 4.16 15.04 11.47
N PHE A 94 3.39 13.96 11.69
CA PHE A 94 2.91 13.12 10.58
C PHE A 94 1.98 13.88 9.63
N ARG A 95 1.12 14.75 10.16
CA ARG A 95 0.22 15.58 9.37
C ARG A 95 0.98 16.57 8.50
N ASP A 96 1.94 17.27 9.07
CA ASP A 96 2.72 18.31 8.40
C ASP A 96 3.60 17.70 7.30
N ILE A 97 4.24 16.56 7.57
CA ILE A 97 5.03 15.84 6.56
C ILE A 97 4.15 15.35 5.41
N SER A 98 2.97 14.82 5.70
CA SER A 98 2.06 14.32 4.66
C SER A 98 1.61 15.46 3.73
N LEU A 99 1.27 16.62 4.30
CA LEU A 99 0.94 17.82 3.53
C LEU A 99 2.11 18.29 2.65
N ALA A 100 3.32 18.33 3.22
CA ALA A 100 4.50 18.73 2.47
C ALA A 100 4.82 17.78 1.30
N PHE A 101 4.58 16.48 1.46
CA PHE A 101 4.70 15.52 0.36
C PHE A 101 3.60 15.70 -0.70
N ASP A 102 2.36 15.94 -0.29
CA ASP A 102 1.28 16.24 -1.23
C ASP A 102 1.61 17.48 -2.07
N ASP A 103 2.11 18.55 -1.47
CA ASP A 103 2.54 19.75 -2.20
C ASP A 103 3.64 19.45 -3.24
N MET A 104 4.62 18.61 -2.88
CA MET A 104 5.66 18.16 -3.82
C MET A 104 5.12 17.31 -4.98
N ILE A 105 4.11 16.48 -4.71
CA ILE A 105 3.48 15.60 -5.70
C ILE A 105 2.57 16.42 -6.63
N TYR A 106 1.82 17.39 -6.09
CA TYR A 106 1.04 18.33 -6.88
C TYR A 106 1.91 19.17 -7.80
N ALA A 107 3.10 19.58 -7.37
CA ALA A 107 4.07 20.26 -8.22
C ALA A 107 4.54 19.41 -9.42
N ARG A 108 4.30 18.09 -9.41
CA ARG A 108 4.62 17.14 -10.49
C ARG A 108 3.40 16.75 -11.33
N ASP A 109 2.25 17.39 -11.13
CA ASP A 109 0.97 17.07 -11.78
C ASP A 109 0.57 15.59 -11.60
N MET A 110 0.92 15.03 -10.43
CA MET A 110 0.59 13.66 -10.06
C MET A 110 -0.59 13.65 -9.09
N ALA A 111 -1.37 12.57 -9.09
CA ALA A 111 -2.42 12.36 -8.09
C ALA A 111 -1.81 12.36 -6.68
N SER A 112 -2.53 12.95 -5.73
CA SER A 112 -2.07 13.10 -4.33
C SER A 112 -1.66 11.77 -3.71
N LEU A 113 -0.78 11.84 -2.71
CA LEU A 113 -0.34 10.69 -1.92
C LEU A 113 -1.53 9.92 -1.35
N ILE A 114 -2.49 10.66 -0.80
CA ILE A 114 -3.71 10.10 -0.23
C ILE A 114 -4.49 9.30 -1.29
N SER A 115 -4.62 9.83 -2.52
CA SER A 115 -5.31 9.13 -3.61
C SER A 115 -4.61 7.83 -3.98
N TYR A 116 -3.28 7.83 -4.08
CA TYR A 116 -2.50 6.62 -4.33
C TYR A 116 -2.67 5.59 -3.20
N ASN A 117 -2.54 6.01 -1.94
CA ASN A 117 -2.65 5.10 -0.79
C ASN A 117 -4.04 4.45 -0.71
N ILE A 118 -5.10 5.22 -0.99
CA ILE A 118 -6.47 4.72 -0.99
C ILE A 118 -6.70 3.76 -2.15
N GLN A 119 -6.15 4.04 -3.32
CA GLN A 119 -6.17 3.08 -4.41
C GLN A 119 -5.47 1.77 -3.98
N GLN A 120 -4.26 1.84 -3.43
CA GLN A 120 -3.54 0.62 -3.03
C GLN A 120 -4.26 -0.17 -1.94
N ILE A 121 -4.80 0.48 -0.92
CA ILE A 121 -5.52 -0.24 0.15
C ILE A 121 -6.81 -0.87 -0.37
N CYS A 122 -7.55 -0.20 -1.27
CA CYS A 122 -8.78 -0.76 -1.85
C CYS A 122 -8.50 -1.88 -2.87
N GLN A 123 -7.40 -1.82 -3.62
CA GLN A 123 -7.08 -2.78 -4.69
C GLN A 123 -6.25 -3.96 -4.21
N ARG A 124 -5.25 -3.70 -3.35
CA ARG A 124 -4.28 -4.71 -2.89
C ARG A 124 -4.53 -5.14 -1.44
N GLY A 125 -5.33 -4.39 -0.68
CA GLY A 125 -5.53 -4.61 0.75
C GLY A 125 -4.31 -4.25 1.61
N ARG A 126 -3.26 -3.70 0.99
CA ARG A 126 -1.99 -3.33 1.64
C ARG A 126 -1.45 -2.09 0.93
N LEU A 127 -0.82 -1.22 1.70
CA LEU A 127 -0.09 -0.07 1.18
C LEU A 127 1.36 -0.14 1.64
N ALA A 128 2.25 0.40 0.83
CA ALA A 128 3.60 0.66 1.24
C ALA A 128 4.22 1.78 0.44
N SER A 129 5.08 2.50 1.13
CA SER A 129 5.67 3.73 0.64
C SER A 129 7.05 3.87 1.24
N ARG A 130 7.99 4.38 0.45
CA ARG A 130 9.29 4.81 0.95
C ARG A 130 9.27 6.32 1.09
N ILE A 131 9.47 6.77 2.33
CA ILE A 131 9.59 8.18 2.68
C ILE A 131 11.06 8.45 3.01
N THR A 132 11.64 9.42 2.31
CA THR A 132 12.99 9.92 2.61
C THR A 132 12.88 11.37 3.04
N LEU A 133 13.45 11.66 4.20
CA LEU A 133 13.55 12.99 4.77
C LEU A 133 15.01 13.40 4.73
N ARG A 134 15.28 14.66 4.40
CA ARG A 134 16.61 15.25 4.44
C ARG A 134 16.63 16.44 5.39
N GLU A 135 17.78 16.69 5.97
CA GLU A 135 18.04 17.95 6.67
C GLU A 135 18.74 18.89 5.69
N ASP A 136 18.18 20.08 5.51
CA ASP A 136 18.73 21.14 4.67
C ASP A 136 18.87 22.40 5.51
N ASN A 137 20.12 22.77 5.86
CA ASN A 137 20.44 23.95 6.68
C ASN A 137 19.69 24.02 8.02
N GLY A 138 19.63 22.91 8.76
CA GLY A 138 18.96 22.84 10.06
C GLY A 138 17.43 22.78 9.97
N LYS A 139 16.86 22.67 8.77
CA LYS A 139 15.43 22.46 8.54
C LYS A 139 15.18 21.06 8.01
N LEU A 140 14.19 20.38 8.57
CA LEU A 140 13.71 19.12 8.02
C LEU A 140 12.94 19.41 6.73
N ALA A 141 13.35 18.79 5.64
CA ALA A 141 12.69 18.89 4.34
C ALA A 141 12.32 17.49 3.83
N PRO A 142 11.10 17.30 3.28
CA PRO A 142 10.80 16.11 2.52
C PRO A 142 11.71 16.05 1.29
N ASP A 143 12.35 14.90 1.06
CA ASP A 143 13.26 14.71 -0.08
C ASP A 143 12.57 13.93 -1.19
N SER A 144 12.15 12.70 -0.88
CA SER A 144 11.47 11.85 -1.84
C SER A 144 10.38 11.01 -1.20
N PHE A 145 9.27 10.94 -1.92
CA PHE A 145 8.22 9.97 -1.69
C PHE A 145 8.20 9.01 -2.89
N LEU A 146 8.41 7.72 -2.63
CA LEU A 146 8.29 6.68 -3.65
C LEU A 146 7.11 5.75 -3.28
N PRO A 147 6.01 5.79 -4.04
CA PRO A 147 4.97 4.77 -3.93
C PRO A 147 5.57 3.40 -4.30
N MET A 148 5.35 2.38 -3.46
CA MET A 148 5.84 1.02 -3.72
C MET A 148 4.69 0.03 -3.85
N ASP A 149 4.75 -0.85 -4.85
CA ASP A 149 3.82 -1.99 -4.90
C ASP A 149 4.25 -3.02 -3.83
N THR A 150 3.30 -3.37 -2.97
CA THR A 150 3.50 -4.33 -1.87
C THR A 150 3.89 -5.73 -2.33
N ARG A 151 3.66 -6.07 -3.61
CA ARG A 151 4.17 -7.31 -4.23
C ARG A 151 5.69 -7.46 -4.11
N TYR A 152 6.41 -6.35 -4.19
CA TYR A 152 7.87 -6.35 -4.15
C TYR A 152 8.43 -6.15 -2.73
N LEU A 153 7.55 -6.12 -1.72
CA LEU A 153 7.93 -6.06 -0.31
C LEU A 153 7.89 -7.46 0.30
N VAL A 154 8.97 -8.19 0.03
CA VAL A 154 9.21 -9.55 0.50
C VAL A 154 9.80 -9.61 1.92
N TYR A 155 9.60 -8.59 2.74
CA TYR A 155 10.04 -8.59 4.13
C TYR A 155 8.90 -9.02 5.05
N LYS A 156 9.09 -10.15 5.74
CA LYS A 156 8.21 -10.61 6.82
C LYS A 156 8.55 -9.85 8.10
N PHE A 157 7.59 -9.12 8.67
CA PHE A 157 7.77 -8.34 9.92
C PHE A 157 8.18 -9.21 11.13
N ASP A 158 7.97 -10.53 11.04
CA ASP A 158 8.29 -11.53 12.07
C ASP A 158 9.81 -11.77 12.24
N VAL A 159 10.63 -11.16 11.38
CA VAL A 159 12.11 -11.23 11.46
C VAL A 159 12.68 -10.20 12.45
N LEU A 160 11.88 -9.23 12.93
CA LEU A 160 12.26 -8.28 13.99
C LEU A 160 12.09 -8.86 15.40
N LYS A 161 12.36 -10.16 15.61
CA LYS A 161 12.43 -10.77 16.95
C LYS A 161 13.50 -10.13 17.83
N ASN A 162 14.46 -9.42 17.23
CA ASN A 162 15.32 -8.50 17.94
C ASN A 162 14.74 -7.09 17.78
N LYS A 163 13.98 -6.64 18.77
CA LYS A 163 13.69 -5.22 18.93
C LYS A 163 15.00 -4.44 18.79
N PRO A 164 15.09 -3.41 17.94
CA PRO A 164 16.24 -2.52 17.95
C PRO A 164 16.41 -1.98 19.38
N LYS A 165 17.63 -1.94 19.92
CA LYS A 165 17.91 -1.52 21.31
C LYS A 165 17.44 -0.10 21.67
N TRP A 166 17.02 0.69 20.68
CA TRP A 166 16.43 2.02 20.84
C TRP A 166 14.91 2.01 21.06
N PHE A 167 14.28 0.82 21.13
CA PHE A 167 12.88 0.61 21.51
C PHE A 167 12.70 0.15 22.96
N SER A 168 13.75 0.25 23.79
CA SER A 168 13.74 -0.03 25.24
C SER A 168 14.01 1.22 26.05
#